data_AF-A0A3B0X7Z4-F1
#
_entry.id   AF-A0A3B0X7Z4-F1
#
_cell.length_a   1.000
_cell.length_b   1.000
_cell.length_c   1.000
_cell.angle_alpha   90.00
_cell.angle_beta   90.00
_cell.angle_gamma   90.00
#
_symmetry.space_group_name_H-M   'P 1'
#
loop_
_entity.id
_entity.type
_entity.pdbx_description
1 polymer ?
#
loop_
_entity_poly.entity_id
_entity_poly.type
_entity_poly.pdbx_seq_one_letter_code
_entity_poly.pdbx_strand_id
1 'polypeptide(L)' 'MNSISVNKFRDNLKSFVEQVVTQHLPLKVTRRSGDDFV' A
#
# COMPACT_ATOMS: atom_id res chain seq x y z
N MET A 1 2.45 10.82 6.25
CA MET A 1 1.59 9.80 5.60
C MET A 1 2.35 8.48 5.64
N ASN A 2 1.80 7.43 6.24
CA ASN A 2 2.51 6.15 6.37
C ASN A 2 2.66 5.51 4.99
N SER A 3 3.89 5.27 4.56
CA SER A 3 4.18 4.55 3.32
C SER A 3 4.55 3.10 3.61
N ILE A 4 4.03 2.16 2.84
CA ILE A 4 4.43 0.74 2.90
C ILE A 4 5.26 0.38 1.68
N SER A 5 6.20 -0.55 1.83
CA SER A 5 6.96 -1.05 0.69
C SER A 5 6.11 -1.96 -0.19
N VAL A 6 6.42 -2.01 -1.49
CA VAL A 6 5.75 -2.93 -2.43
C VAL A 6 5.82 -4.39 -2.01
N ASN A 7 6.92 -4.84 -1.40
CA ASN A 7 7.03 -6.22 -0.93
C ASN A 7 6.00 -6.50 0.17
N LYS A 8 5.93 -5.61 1.18
CA LYS A 8 4.97 -5.77 2.28
C LYS A 8 3.52 -5.70 1.78
N PHE A 9 3.25 -4.82 0.81
CA PHE A 9 1.94 -4.72 0.15
C PHE A 9 1.56 -6.03 -0.54
N ARG A 10 2.47 -6.63 -1.30
CA ARG A 10 2.24 -7.92 -1.99
C ARG A 10 1.97 -9.07 -1.02
N ASP A 11 2.76 -9.15 0.05
CA ASP A 11 2.61 -10.21 1.04
C ASP A 11 1.26 -10.16 1.76
N ASN A 12 0.62 -8.99 1.82
CA ASN A 12 -0.62 -8.75 2.56
C ASN A 12 -1.70 -8.06 1.69
N LEU A 13 -1.74 -8.36 0.39
CA LEU A 13 -2.56 -7.64 -0.59
C LEU A 13 -4.03 -7.55 -0.18
N LYS A 14 -4.63 -8.68 0.21
CA LYS A 14 -6.05 -8.75 0.61
C LYS A 14 -6.35 -7.83 1.79
N SER A 15 -5.54 -7.90 2.85
CA SER A 15 -5.75 -7.10 4.06
C SER A 15 -5.65 -5.60 3.78
N PHE A 16 -4.70 -5.18 2.94
CA PHE A 16 -4.56 -3.77 2.58
C PHE A 16 -5.71 -3.28 1.70
N VAL A 17 -6.18 -4.09 0.74
CA VAL A 17 -7.36 -3.74 -0.07
C VAL A 17 -8.62 -3.62 0.79
N GLU A 18 -8.86 -4.58 1.69
CA GLU A 18 -10.00 -4.52 2.63
C GLU A 18 -9.91 -3.29 3.54
N GLN A 19 -8.72 -2.94 4.04
CA GLN A 19 -8.51 -1.75 4.85
C GLN A 19 -8.84 -0.47 4.08
N VAL A 20 -8.34 -0.33 2.85
CA VAL A 20 -8.59 0.85 2.00
C VAL A 20 -10.07 1.01 1.70
N VAL A 21 -10.75 -0.10 1.35
CA VAL A 21 -12.19 -0.10 1.06
C VAL A 21 -13.01 0.20 2.30
N THR A 22 -12.62 -0.31 3.48
CA THR A 22 -13.36 -0.09 4.73
C THR A 22 -13.17 1.33 5.26
N GLN A 23 -11.92 1.78 5.33
CA GLN A 23 -11.55 3.05 5.96
C GLN A 23 -11.65 4.23 4.99
N HIS A 24 -11.74 3.98 3.69
CA HIS A 24 -11.72 5.00 2.64
C HIS A 24 -10.49 5.91 2.76
N LEU A 25 -9.36 5.35 3.22
CA LEU A 25 -8.11 6.07 3.39
C LEU A 25 -7.10 5.64 2.32
N PRO A 26 -6.41 6.59 1.66
CA PRO A 26 -5.40 6.28 0.68
C PRO A 26 -4.17 5.63 1.34
N LEU A 27 -3.62 4.62 0.66
CA LEU A 27 -2.45 3.86 1.10
C LEU A 27 -1.28 4.12 0.17
N LYS A 28 -0.25 4.82 0.66
CA LYS A 28 0.94 5.10 -0.15
C LYS A 28 1.85 3.86 -0.23
N VAL A 29 2.11 3.36 -1.43
CA VAL A 29 2.98 2.19 -1.65
C VAL A 29 4.25 2.62 -2.40
N THR A 30 5.43 2.37 -1.82
CA THR A 30 6.71 2.84 -2.36
C THR A 30 7.60 1.69 -2.82
N ARG A 31 8.38 1.93 -3.87
CA ARG A 31 9.39 1.00 -4.39
C ARG A 31 10.78 1.53 -4.07
N ARG A 32 11.75 0.64 -3.85
CA ARG A 32 13.13 1.04 -3.52
C ARG A 32 13.90 1.63 -4.72
N SER A 33 13.41 1.37 -5.95
CA SER A 33 14.12 1.62 -7.20
C SER A 33 13.29 2.35 -8.28
N GLY A 34 12.17 2.99 -7.93
CA GLY A 34 11.37 3.73 -8.92
C GLY A 34 10.21 4.52 -8.30
N ASP A 35 9.36 5.07 -9.17
CA ASP A 35 8.23 5.93 -8.82
C ASP A 35 7.20 5.25 -7.91
N ASP A 36 6.71 6.03 -6.95
CA ASP A 36 5.69 5.61 -5.98
C ASP A 36 4.40 5.18 -6.70
N PHE A 37 3.79 4.09 -6.25
CA PHE A 37 2.45 3.69 -6.70
C PHE A 37 1.44 4.32 -5.74
N VAL A 38 0.63 5.25 -6.26
CA VAL A 38 -0.47 5.90 -5.50
C VAL A 38 -1.68 4.99 -5.47
#